data_AF-A0A938DBG1-F1
#
_entry.id   AF-A0A938DBG1-F1
#
_cell.length_a   1.000
_cell.length_b   1.000
_cell.length_c   1.000
_cell.angle_alpha   90.00
_cell.angle_beta   90.00
_cell.angle_gamma   90.00
#
_symmetry.space_group_name_H-M   'P 1'
#
loop_
_entity.id
_entity.type
_entity.pdbx_description
1 polymer ?
#
loop_
_entity_poly.entity_id
_entity_poly.type
_entity_poly.pdbx_seq_one_letter_code
_entity_poly.pdbx_strand_id
1 'polypeptide(L)'
;MGTRLVERRLHAASRRLSELREELRIADDQLSHLDAEAEELEVRALVSETPAASFEYRDAKAHADAMRKHRQHIVVSIQELEQRLDELLDRMKVSSLGDSLS
;
A
#
# COMPACT_ATOMS: atom_id res chain seq x y z
N MET A 1 29.02 -5.55 -18.25
CA MET A 1 27.69 -5.95 -18.80
C MET A 1 26.58 -6.00 -17.74
N GLY A 2 26.87 -6.23 -16.44
CA GLY A 2 25.84 -6.34 -15.38
C GLY A 2 25.18 -5.02 -14.94
N THR A 3 25.92 -3.90 -14.94
CA THR A 3 25.48 -2.60 -14.39
C THR A 3 24.23 -2.05 -15.07
N ARG A 4 24.18 -2.06 -16.41
CA ARG A 4 23.01 -1.58 -17.19
C ARG A 4 21.73 -2.37 -16.91
N LEU A 5 21.84 -3.66 -16.58
CA LEU A 5 20.67 -4.47 -16.22
C LEU A 5 20.19 -4.13 -14.80
N VAL A 6 21.10 -3.88 -13.87
CA VAL A 6 20.79 -3.46 -12.49
C VAL A 6 20.13 -2.08 -12.49
N GLU A 7 20.66 -1.12 -13.25
CA GLU A 7 20.06 0.23 -13.42
C GLU A 7 18.64 0.17 -13.97
N ARG A 8 18.40 -0.63 -15.02
CA ARG A 8 17.05 -0.81 -15.57
C ARG A 8 16.07 -1.38 -14.55
N ARG A 9 16.51 -2.35 -13.74
CA ARG A 9 15.70 -2.95 -12.67
C ARG A 9 15.42 -1.96 -11.55
N LEU A 10 16.42 -1.15 -11.19
CA LEU A 10 16.28 -0.09 -10.19
C LEU A 10 15.24 0.94 -10.66
N HIS A 11 15.35 1.44 -11.89
CA HIS A 11 14.36 2.37 -12.44
C HIS A 11 12.94 1.80 -12.48
N ALA A 12 12.79 0.53 -12.89
CA ALA A 12 11.49 -0.13 -12.91
C ALA A 12 10.89 -0.27 -11.50
N ALA A 13 11.71 -0.68 -10.51
CA ALA A 13 11.28 -0.83 -9.13
C ALA A 13 10.93 0.53 -8.49
N SER A 14 11.73 1.59 -8.73
CA SER A 14 11.43 2.94 -8.23
C SER A 14 10.14 3.51 -8.81
N ARG A 15 9.89 3.27 -10.11
CA ARG A 15 8.62 3.67 -10.73
C ARG A 15 7.44 2.95 -10.09
N ARG A 16 7.55 1.63 -9.91
CA ARG A 16 6.49 0.84 -9.28
C ARG A 16 6.24 1.27 -7.82
N LEU A 17 7.30 1.61 -7.09
CA LEU A 17 7.20 2.14 -5.73
C LEU A 17 6.43 3.48 -5.70
N SER A 18 6.71 4.37 -6.66
CA SER A 18 5.97 5.64 -6.77
C SER A 18 4.48 5.41 -7.06
N GLU A 19 4.16 4.46 -7.94
CA GLU A 19 2.77 4.09 -8.25
C GLU A 19 2.04 3.51 -7.03
N LEU A 20 2.68 2.63 -6.26
CA LEU A 20 2.07 2.07 -5.05
C LEU A 20 1.91 3.08 -3.92
N ARG A 21 2.83 4.05 -3.78
CA ARG A 21 2.68 5.13 -2.79
C ARG A 21 1.51 6.04 -3.12
N GLU A 22 1.28 6.29 -4.40
CA GLU A 22 0.11 7.00 -4.89
C GLU A 22 -1.18 6.20 -4.62
N GLU A 23 -1.17 4.91 -4.93
CA GLU A 23 -2.28 3.99 -4.65
C GLU A 23 -2.60 3.94 -3.13
N LEU A 24 -1.57 3.87 -2.28
CA LEU A 24 -1.71 3.89 -0.83
C LEU A 24 -2.41 5.16 -0.35
N ARG A 25 -2.01 6.32 -0.87
CA ARG A 25 -2.62 7.60 -0.50
C ARG A 25 -4.10 7.65 -0.88
N ILE A 26 -4.47 7.10 -2.04
CA ILE A 26 -5.87 7.00 -2.45
C ILE A 26 -6.63 6.03 -1.54
N ALA A 27 -6.04 4.88 -1.22
CA ALA A 27 -6.64 3.90 -0.31
C ALA A 27 -6.83 4.45 1.12
N ASP A 28 -5.88 5.26 1.61
CA ASP A 28 -5.99 5.97 2.89
C ASP A 28 -7.18 6.94 2.90
N ASP A 29 -7.35 7.73 1.84
CA ASP A 29 -8.47 8.66 1.69
C ASP A 29 -9.81 7.92 1.65
N GLN A 30 -9.92 6.88 0.81
CA GLN A 30 -11.11 6.03 0.73
C GLN A 30 -11.44 5.35 2.06
N LEU A 31 -10.44 4.83 2.76
CA LEU A 31 -10.65 4.20 4.06
C LEU A 31 -11.17 5.22 5.08
N SER A 32 -10.68 6.45 5.06
CA SER A 32 -11.16 7.50 5.96
C SER A 32 -12.65 7.81 5.76
N HIS A 33 -13.11 7.82 4.51
CA HIS A 33 -14.52 8.01 4.19
C HIS A 33 -15.39 6.83 4.64
N LEU A 34 -14.93 5.60 4.41
CA LEU A 34 -15.64 4.39 4.81
C LEU A 34 -15.72 4.23 6.34
N ASP A 35 -14.65 4.56 7.06
CA ASP A 35 -14.64 4.53 8.52
C ASP A 35 -15.61 5.58 9.09
N ALA A 36 -15.66 6.78 8.51
CA ALA A 36 -16.62 7.82 8.91
C ALA A 36 -18.08 7.41 8.65
N GLU A 37 -18.36 6.78 7.51
CA GLU A 37 -19.69 6.24 7.19
C GLU A 37 -20.11 5.12 8.16
N ALA A 38 -19.20 4.19 8.44
CA ALA A 38 -19.45 3.11 9.38
C ALA A 38 -19.72 3.63 10.80
N GLU A 39 -19.02 4.68 11.24
CA GLU A 39 -19.25 5.33 12.54
C GLU A 39 -20.63 6.01 12.61
N GLU A 40 -21.06 6.71 11.56
CA GLU A 40 -22.40 7.31 11.51
C GLU A 40 -23.50 6.22 11.61
N LEU A 41 -23.33 5.14 10.85
CA LEU A 41 -24.29 4.03 10.85
C LEU A 41 -24.28 3.25 12.17
N GLU A 42 -23.14 3.15 12.85
CA GLU A 42 -23.06 2.58 14.19
C GLU A 42 -23.93 3.34 15.18
N VAL A 43 -23.80 4.68 15.21
CA VAL A 43 -24.63 5.55 16.05
C VAL A 43 -26.11 5.35 15.71
N ARG A 44 -26.47 5.32 14.41
CA ARG A 44 -27.85 5.11 13.98
C ARG A 44 -28.40 3.75 14.40
N ALA A 45 -27.61 2.69 14.28
CA ALA A 45 -27.99 1.33 14.65
C ALA A 45 -28.27 1.23 16.16
N LEU A 46 -27.42 1.86 16.98
CA LEU A 46 -27.59 1.91 18.43
C LEU A 46 -28.82 2.72 18.85
N VAL A 47 -29.10 3.84 18.19
CA VAL A 47 -30.23 4.71 18.54
C VAL A 47 -31.57 4.14 18.08
N SER A 48 -31.61 3.56 16.88
CA SER A 48 -32.87 3.12 16.26
C SER A 48 -33.30 1.73 16.72
N GLU A 49 -32.36 0.91 17.20
CA GLU A 49 -32.56 -0.50 17.59
C GLU A 49 -33.31 -1.34 16.53
N THR A 50 -33.24 -0.91 15.26
CA THR A 50 -33.92 -1.62 14.17
C THR A 50 -33.00 -2.64 13.51
N PRO A 51 -33.55 -3.78 13.05
CA PRO A 51 -32.78 -4.75 12.25
C PRO A 51 -32.19 -4.16 10.97
N ALA A 52 -32.88 -3.19 10.35
CA ALA A 52 -32.42 -2.53 9.13
C ALA A 52 -31.16 -1.68 9.38
N ALA A 53 -31.15 -0.82 10.40
CA ALA A 53 -29.98 -0.02 10.74
C ALA A 53 -28.78 -0.90 11.15
N SER A 54 -29.03 -2.02 11.84
CA SER A 54 -27.99 -3.01 12.17
C SER A 54 -27.42 -3.72 10.94
N PHE A 55 -28.21 -3.87 9.87
CA PHE A 55 -27.73 -4.43 8.60
C PHE A 55 -26.83 -3.42 7.88
N GLU A 56 -27.28 -2.18 7.73
CA GLU A 56 -26.52 -1.09 7.09
C GLU A 56 -25.15 -0.88 7.75
N TYR A 57 -25.10 -0.83 9.09
CA TYR A 57 -23.83 -0.74 9.83
C TYR A 57 -22.88 -1.90 9.51
N ARG A 58 -23.39 -3.14 9.48
CA ARG A 58 -22.55 -4.31 9.21
C ARG A 58 -22.01 -4.32 7.78
N ASP A 59 -22.79 -3.84 6.83
CA ASP A 59 -22.38 -3.73 5.43
C ASP A 59 -21.27 -2.67 5.26
N ALA A 60 -21.48 -1.46 5.80
CA ALA A 60 -20.47 -0.40 5.80
C ALA A 60 -19.17 -0.84 6.49
N LYS A 61 -19.29 -1.51 7.64
CA LYS A 61 -18.13 -2.08 8.35
C LYS A 61 -17.39 -3.12 7.50
N ALA A 62 -18.11 -3.99 6.80
CA ALA A 62 -17.49 -4.98 5.92
C ALA A 62 -16.72 -4.31 4.77
N HIS A 63 -17.24 -3.20 4.23
CA HIS A 63 -16.54 -2.40 3.22
C HIS A 63 -15.26 -1.76 3.77
N ALA A 64 -15.32 -1.13 4.94
CA ALA A 64 -14.15 -0.57 5.61
C ALA A 64 -13.09 -1.65 5.90
N ASP A 65 -13.49 -2.83 6.37
CA ASP A 65 -12.59 -3.95 6.63
C ASP A 65 -11.94 -4.50 5.35
N ALA A 66 -12.67 -4.57 4.25
CA ALA A 66 -12.12 -4.95 2.95
C ALA A 66 -11.08 -3.93 2.47
N MET A 67 -11.36 -2.63 2.60
CA MET A 67 -10.43 -1.57 2.24
C MET A 67 -9.18 -1.58 3.12
N ARG A 68 -9.32 -1.82 4.43
CA ARG A 68 -8.20 -1.96 5.36
C ARG A 68 -7.27 -3.12 4.98
N LYS A 69 -7.81 -4.25 4.53
CA LYS A 69 -7.02 -5.37 4.00
C LYS A 69 -6.28 -5.00 2.71
N HIS A 70 -6.95 -4.33 1.78
CA HIS A 70 -6.33 -3.88 0.53
C HIS A 70 -5.18 -2.90 0.81
N ARG A 71 -5.41 -1.89 1.64
CA ARG A 71 -4.39 -0.96 2.14
C ARG A 71 -3.19 -1.70 2.73
N GLN A 72 -3.44 -2.70 3.57
CA GLN A 72 -2.36 -3.50 4.17
C GLN A 72 -1.54 -4.24 3.11
N HIS A 73 -2.17 -4.79 2.07
CA HIS A 73 -1.45 -5.43 0.96
C HIS A 73 -0.55 -4.44 0.21
N ILE A 74 -1.01 -3.19 0.00
CA ILE A 74 -0.19 -2.14 -0.63
C ILE A 74 1.03 -1.81 0.25
N VAL A 75 0.83 -1.63 1.57
CA VAL A 75 1.93 -1.35 2.51
C VAL A 75 2.98 -2.45 2.49
N VAL A 76 2.57 -3.72 2.52
CA VAL A 76 3.49 -4.87 2.43
C VAL A 76 4.25 -4.85 1.10
N SER A 77 3.54 -4.61 -0.02
CA SER A 77 4.16 -4.55 -1.35
C SER A 77 5.19 -3.42 -1.47
N ILE A 78 4.93 -2.27 -0.83
CA ILE A 78 5.87 -1.15 -0.74
C ILE A 78 7.14 -1.58 0.01
N GLN A 79 6.99 -2.19 1.18
CA GLN A 79 8.13 -2.65 2.00
C GLN A 79 9.00 -3.66 1.25
N GLU A 80 8.39 -4.62 0.55
CA GLU A 80 9.11 -5.60 -0.27
C GLU A 80 9.89 -4.93 -1.42
N LEU A 81 9.32 -3.91 -2.07
CA LEU A 81 10.00 -3.18 -3.13
C LEU A 81 11.13 -2.30 -2.60
N GLU A 82 10.96 -1.67 -1.44
CA GLU A 82 12.01 -0.89 -0.79
C GLU A 82 13.21 -1.78 -0.45
N GLN A 83 12.99 -2.95 0.16
CA GLN A 83 14.04 -3.93 0.41
C GLN A 83 14.75 -4.36 -0.88
N ARG A 84 13.99 -4.62 -1.94
CA ARG A 84 14.55 -4.99 -3.24
C ARG A 84 15.35 -3.87 -3.89
N LEU A 85 14.94 -2.61 -3.72
CA LEU A 85 15.71 -1.45 -4.18
C LEU A 85 17.04 -1.36 -3.45
N ASP A 86 17.04 -1.53 -2.13
CA ASP A 86 18.27 -1.52 -1.32
C ASP A 86 19.24 -2.61 -1.77
N GLU A 87 18.76 -3.83 -1.99
CA GLU A 87 19.60 -4.93 -2.53
C GLU A 87 20.19 -4.60 -3.91
N LEU A 88 19.41 -3.97 -4.80
CA LEU A 88 19.87 -3.59 -6.13
C LEU A 88 20.91 -2.46 -6.05
N LEU A 89 20.72 -1.49 -5.16
CA LEU A 89 21.67 -0.41 -4.90
C LEU A 89 22.99 -0.95 -4.36
N ASP A 90 22.96 -1.90 -3.43
CA ASP A 90 24.17 -2.51 -2.89
C ASP A 90 24.94 -3.31 -3.94
N ARG A 91 24.24 -4.08 -4.79
CA ARG A 91 24.87 -4.75 -5.94
C ARG A 91 25.51 -3.76 -6.91
N MET A 92 24.89 -2.60 -7.13
CA MET A 92 25.42 -1.56 -7.99
C MET A 92 26.71 -0.95 -7.41
N LYS A 93 26.73 -0.65 -6.10
CA LYS A 93 27.92 -0.16 -5.40
C LYS A 93 29.09 -1.14 -5.54
N VAL A 94 28.85 -2.43 -5.27
CA VAL A 94 29.87 -3.48 -5.41
C VAL A 94 30.42 -3.56 -6.83
N SER A 95 29.56 -3.51 -7.85
CA SER A 95 30.00 -3.52 -9.25
C SER A 95 30.85 -2.29 -9.61
N SER A 96 30.47 -1.09 -9.13
CA SER A 96 31.23 0.14 -9.39
C SER A 96 32.60 0.19 -8.72
N LEU A 97 32.75 -0.45 -7.55
CA LEU A 97 34.02 -0.59 -6.85
C LEU A 97 34.97 -1.56 -7.58
N GLY A 98 34.44 -2.66 -8.13
CA GLY A 98 35.21 -3.61 -8.92
C GLY A 98 35.75 -3.02 -10.23
N ASP A 99 34.94 -2.22 -10.92
CA ASP A 99 35.33 -1.54 -12.17
C ASP A 99 36.35 -0.40 -11.92
N SER A 100 36.46 0.13 -10.70
CA SER A 100 37.43 1.19 -10.35
C SER A 100 38.80 0.66 -9.91
N LEU A 101 38.92 -0.64 -9.66
CA LEU A 101 40.14 -1.31 -9.17
C LEU A 101 40.78 -2.26 -10.21
N SER A 102 40.19 -2.36 -11.41
CA SER A 102 40.71 -3.10 -12.58
C SER A 102 41.12 -2.13 -13.68
#